data_AF-E9I643-F1
#
_entry.id   AF-E9I643-F1
#
_cell.length_a   1.000
_cell.length_b   1.000
_cell.length_c   1.000
_cell.angle_alpha   90.00
_cell.angle_beta   90.00
_cell.angle_gamma   90.00
#
_symmetry.space_group_name_H-M   'P 1'
#
loop_
_entity.id
_entity.type
_entity.pdbx_description
1 polymer ?
#
loop_
_entity_poly.entity_id
_entity_poly.type
_entity_poly.pdbx_seq_one_letter_code
_entity_poly.pdbx_strand_id
1 'polypeptide(L)'
;MSVAIDVFKYRLPYEGLFGGVSAMTTEHFIKVNGFSNLFWGWGGEDDDMSSRIKYHKLIISRYPPSTARYTMLSHKKARPNPNRYRVMRNGAKRSKVDGLSNLKYKRLDLQMNPLYIHILVDIKPS
;
A
#
# COMPACT_ATOMS: atom_id res chain seq x y z
N MET A 1 -1.76 12.01 3.20
CA MET A 1 -2.13 10.66 3.65
C MET A 1 -3.38 10.70 4.51
N SER A 2 -4.10 9.58 4.65
CA SER A 2 -5.24 9.41 5.58
C SER A 2 -4.78 9.21 7.02
N VAL A 3 -4.84 10.29 7.81
CA VAL A 3 -4.33 10.32 9.19
C VAL A 3 -5.43 10.28 10.24
N ALA A 4 -6.65 10.62 9.86
CA ALA A 4 -7.81 10.67 10.74
C ALA A 4 -8.99 9.94 10.08
N ILE A 5 -9.19 8.68 10.45
CA ILE A 5 -10.29 7.85 9.93
C ILE A 5 -11.30 7.63 11.06
N ASP A 6 -12.59 7.72 10.75
CA ASP A 6 -13.71 7.59 11.69
C ASP A 6 -13.67 6.29 12.53
N VAL A 7 -13.36 5.14 11.92
CA VAL A 7 -13.23 3.85 12.62
C VAL A 7 -12.10 3.81 13.65
N PHE A 8 -11.13 4.73 13.54
CA PHE A 8 -10.05 4.93 14.50
C PHE A 8 -10.28 6.16 15.38
N LYS A 9 -11.53 6.63 15.47
CA LYS A 9 -11.92 7.83 16.23
C LYS A 9 -11.11 9.06 15.83
N TYR A 10 -10.78 9.16 14.53
CA TYR A 10 -9.96 10.24 13.96
C TYR A 10 -8.55 10.38 14.59
N ARG A 11 -8.01 9.29 15.15
CA ARG A 11 -6.66 9.23 15.71
C ARG A 11 -5.77 8.36 14.83
N LEU A 12 -4.51 8.76 14.68
CA LEU A 12 -3.50 7.95 14.00
C LEU A 12 -3.15 6.74 14.89
N PRO A 13 -3.35 5.49 14.42
CA PRO A 13 -3.08 4.30 15.23
C PRO A 13 -1.61 4.14 15.64
N TYR A 14 -0.67 4.46 14.74
CA TYR A 14 0.77 4.45 14.98
C TYR A 14 1.52 5.29 13.95
N GLU A 15 2.71 5.77 14.31
CA GLU A 15 3.51 6.70 13.48
C GLU A 15 3.94 6.10 12.13
N GLY A 16 4.13 4.78 12.07
CA GLY A 16 4.49 4.07 10.85
C GLY A 16 3.36 3.87 9.85
N LEU A 17 2.11 4.19 10.18
CA LEU A 17 0.95 3.84 9.35
C LEU A 17 1.00 4.56 8.00
N PHE A 18 1.03 3.79 6.92
CA PHE A 18 1.01 4.26 5.53
C PHE A 18 -0.28 3.87 4.78
N GLY A 19 -1.15 3.07 5.40
CA GLY A 19 -2.37 2.55 4.78
C GLY A 19 -3.53 3.54 4.66
N GLY A 20 -4.52 3.15 3.86
CA GLY A 20 -5.67 3.97 3.49
C GLY A 20 -5.43 4.74 2.20
N VAL A 21 -5.21 6.05 2.29
CA VAL A 21 -4.92 6.93 1.15
C VAL A 21 -3.52 7.52 1.31
N SER A 22 -2.65 7.26 0.34
CA SER A 22 -1.29 7.80 0.27
C SER A 22 -1.01 8.39 -1.12
N ALA A 23 0.01 9.24 -1.19
CA ALA A 23 0.46 9.85 -2.45
C ALA A 23 1.99 9.84 -2.47
N MET A 24 2.56 9.54 -3.63
CA MET A 24 4.01 9.42 -3.82
C MET A 24 4.36 9.90 -5.22
N THR A 25 5.49 10.58 -5.37
CA THR A 25 6.00 10.95 -6.70
C THR A 25 6.47 9.70 -7.43
N THR A 26 6.43 9.72 -8.77
CA THR A 26 6.94 8.61 -9.60
C THR A 26 8.38 8.27 -9.24
N GLU A 27 9.22 9.28 -9.03
CA GLU A 27 10.63 9.10 -8.63
C GLU A 27 10.76 8.33 -7.29
N HIS A 28 10.01 8.73 -6.26
CA HIS A 28 10.03 8.04 -4.98
C HIS A 28 9.50 6.61 -5.10
N PHE A 29 8.46 6.38 -5.92
CA PHE A 29 7.89 5.06 -6.13
C PHE A 29 8.87 4.11 -6.82
N ILE A 30 9.57 4.58 -7.84
CA ILE A 30 10.64 3.83 -8.51
C ILE A 30 11.80 3.58 -7.53
N LYS A 31 12.21 4.59 -6.75
CA LYS A 31 13.33 4.48 -5.80
C LYS A 31 13.13 3.39 -4.75
N VAL A 32 11.91 3.17 -4.29
CA VAL A 32 11.57 2.10 -3.32
C VAL A 32 11.23 0.76 -3.97
N ASN A 33 11.35 0.66 -5.29
CA ASN A 33 10.90 -0.46 -6.11
C ASN A 33 9.42 -0.81 -5.93
N GLY A 34 8.55 0.20 -5.79
CA GLY A 34 7.10 -0.01 -5.60
C GLY A 34 6.71 -0.88 -4.40
N PHE A 35 5.47 -1.36 -4.41
CA PHE A 35 4.94 -2.29 -3.41
C PHE A 35 5.48 -3.71 -3.60
N SER A 36 5.49 -4.50 -2.53
CA SER A 36 5.83 -5.93 -2.57
C SER A 36 4.76 -6.74 -3.29
N ASN A 37 5.18 -7.74 -4.09
CA ASN A 37 4.27 -8.64 -4.79
C ASN A 37 3.90 -9.90 -3.97
N LEU A 38 4.32 -9.96 -2.69
CA LEU A 38 4.20 -11.17 -1.87
C LEU A 38 3.03 -11.14 -0.86
N PHE A 39 2.33 -10.01 -0.72
CA PHE A 39 1.21 -9.89 0.19
C PHE A 39 -0.08 -10.36 -0.48
N TRP A 40 -0.38 -11.65 -0.28
CA TRP A 40 -1.65 -12.27 -0.67
C TRP A 40 -2.54 -12.42 0.56
N GLY A 41 -3.78 -11.91 0.50
CA GLY A 41 -4.65 -11.77 1.67
C GLY A 41 -4.38 -10.48 2.45
N TRP A 42 -5.01 -10.33 3.62
CA TRP A 42 -5.02 -9.04 4.32
C TRP A 42 -3.83 -8.84 5.27
N GLY A 43 -3.15 -7.70 5.12
CA GLY A 43 -2.31 -7.05 6.14
C GLY A 43 -0.81 -7.17 5.94
N GLY A 44 -0.10 -6.10 6.30
CA GLY A 44 1.35 -5.97 6.36
C GLY A 44 1.99 -5.33 5.12
N GLU A 45 1.24 -5.16 4.03
CA GLU A 45 1.70 -4.56 2.78
C GLU A 45 2.03 -3.07 2.93
N ASP A 46 1.19 -2.33 3.66
CA ASP A 46 1.40 -0.91 3.93
C ASP A 46 2.59 -0.69 4.89
N ASP A 47 2.77 -1.60 5.85
CA ASP A 47 3.89 -1.57 6.78
C ASP A 47 5.23 -1.91 6.09
N ASP A 48 5.20 -2.85 5.12
CA ASP A 48 6.33 -3.14 4.23
C ASP A 48 6.72 -1.90 3.41
N MET A 49 5.74 -1.22 2.80
CA MET A 49 5.98 0.04 2.08
C MET A 49 6.55 1.13 2.99
N SER A 50 5.99 1.31 4.19
CA SER A 50 6.53 2.24 5.20
C SER A 50 7.99 1.93 5.54
N SER A 51 8.33 0.65 5.65
CA SER A 51 9.70 0.19 5.90
C SER A 51 10.64 0.47 4.72
N ARG A 52 10.18 0.28 3.47
CA ARG A 52 10.95 0.62 2.25
C ARG A 52 11.23 2.12 2.17
N ILE A 53 10.22 2.96 2.42
CA ILE A 53 10.35 4.42 2.46
C ILE A 53 11.45 4.83 3.45
N LYS A 54 11.37 4.32 4.69
CA LYS A 54 12.37 4.59 5.74
C LYS A 54 13.77 4.10 5.37
N TYR A 55 13.88 2.92 4.77
CA TYR A 55 15.15 2.35 4.30
C TYR A 55 15.85 3.25 3.27
N HIS A 56 15.09 3.89 2.38
CA HIS A 56 15.59 4.86 1.40
C HIS A 56 15.72 6.29 1.95
N LYS A 57 15.62 6.47 3.28
CA LYS A 57 15.73 7.75 4.00
C LYS A 57 14.70 8.78 3.53
N LEU A 58 13.55 8.32 3.01
CA LEU A 58 12.42 9.16 2.67
C LEU A 58 11.53 9.36 3.90
N ILE A 59 10.81 10.48 3.94
CA ILE A 59 9.96 10.88 5.06
C ILE A 59 8.49 10.76 4.66
N ILE A 60 7.69 10.22 5.56
CA ILE A 60 6.23 10.16 5.41
C ILE A 60 5.64 11.47 5.90
N SER A 61 5.20 12.33 4.97
CA SER A 61 4.54 13.60 5.28
C SER A 61 3.03 13.42 5.50
N ARG A 62 2.47 14.22 6.40
CA ARG A 62 1.07 14.14 6.86
C ARG A 62 0.47 15.53 6.98
N TYR A 63 -0.73 15.70 6.42
CA TYR A 63 -1.53 16.90 6.66
C TYR A 63 -2.10 16.90 8.08
N PRO A 64 -2.47 18.07 8.63
CA PRO A 64 -3.15 18.16 9.91
C PRO A 64 -4.43 17.31 9.97
N PRO A 65 -4.74 16.67 11.11
CA PRO A 65 -5.97 15.89 11.29
C PRO A 65 -7.27 16.67 11.09
N SER A 66 -7.23 18.00 11.17
CA SER A 66 -8.38 18.88 10.89
C SER A 66 -8.72 18.93 9.40
N THR A 67 -7.74 18.75 8.51
CA THR A 67 -7.91 18.79 7.05
C THR A 67 -8.07 17.39 6.45
N ALA A 68 -7.37 16.40 7.00
CA ALA A 68 -7.27 15.05 6.43
C ALA A 68 -8.15 14.02 7.15
N ARG A 69 -9.46 14.31 7.24
CA ARG A 69 -10.48 13.41 7.79
C ARG A 69 -11.10 12.52 6.70
N TYR A 70 -11.27 11.25 7.01
CA TYR A 70 -11.81 10.24 6.09
C TYR A 70 -12.89 9.43 6.79
N THR A 71 -13.89 9.01 6.01
CA THR A 71 -14.98 8.13 6.44
C THR A 71 -14.80 6.78 5.76
N MET A 72 -14.75 5.71 6.54
CA MET A 72 -14.68 4.35 6.02
C MET A 72 -16.08 3.87 5.64
N LEU A 73 -16.29 3.57 4.36
CA LEU A 73 -17.52 2.91 3.92
C LEU A 73 -17.64 1.53 4.59
N SER A 74 -18.85 1.19 5.03
CA SER A 74 -19.11 -0.09 5.70
C SER A 74 -18.78 -1.27 4.79
N HIS A 75 -17.98 -2.23 5.30
CA HIS A 75 -17.59 -3.42 4.55
C HIS A 75 -17.21 -4.57 5.49
N LYS A 76 -17.27 -5.80 4.95
CA LYS A 76 -16.81 -6.99 5.67
C LYS A 76 -15.28 -7.01 5.75
N LYS A 77 -14.73 -7.16 6.95
CA LYS A 77 -13.28 -7.28 7.14
C LYS A 77 -12.75 -8.56 6.49
N ALA A 78 -11.66 -8.44 5.76
CA ALA A 78 -10.95 -9.57 5.17
C ALA A 78 -10.24 -10.39 6.26
N ARG A 79 -10.01 -11.69 5.99
CA ARG A 79 -9.25 -12.57 6.88
C ARG A 79 -7.76 -12.20 6.82
N PRO A 80 -7.10 -11.96 7.97
CA PRO A 80 -5.68 -11.70 8.00
C PRO A 80 -4.85 -12.84 7.41
N ASN A 81 -3.81 -12.52 6.65
CA ASN A 81 -2.84 -13.52 6.22
C ASN A 81 -2.03 -14.00 7.45
N PRO A 82 -2.07 -15.29 7.81
CA PRO A 82 -1.35 -15.80 8.98
C PRO A 82 0.17 -15.64 8.85
N ASN A 83 0.68 -15.58 7.62
CA ASN A 83 2.11 -15.45 7.32
C ASN A 83 2.56 -13.99 7.16
N ARG A 84 1.71 -12.98 7.39
CA ARG A 84 2.04 -11.56 7.15
C ARG A 84 3.32 -11.10 7.82
N TYR A 85 3.57 -11.52 9.07
CA TYR A 85 4.79 -11.17 9.80
C TYR A 85 6.04 -11.83 9.22
N ARG A 86 5.90 -13.05 8.68
CA ARG A 86 7.00 -13.75 8.00
C ARG A 86 7.36 -13.04 6.70
N VAL A 87 6.36 -12.63 5.91
CA VAL A 87 6.56 -11.87 4.67
C VAL A 87 7.15 -10.49 4.98
N MET A 88 6.70 -9.82 6.04
CA MET A 88 7.23 -8.51 6.43
C MET A 88 8.68 -8.57 6.93
N ARG A 89 9.12 -9.72 7.46
CA ARG A 89 10.50 -9.90 7.92
C ARG A 89 11.48 -9.64 6.76
N ASN A 90 12.38 -8.68 6.97
CA ASN A 90 13.36 -8.23 5.97
C ASN A 90 12.76 -7.60 4.69
N GLY A 91 11.51 -7.14 4.71
CA GLY A 91 10.83 -6.50 3.58
C GLY A 91 11.65 -5.43 2.87
N ALA A 92 12.23 -4.51 3.64
CA ALA A 92 13.09 -3.44 3.14
C ALA A 92 14.37 -3.94 2.43
N LYS A 93 14.94 -5.09 2.82
CA LYS A 93 16.09 -5.68 2.10
C LYS A 93 15.61 -6.43 0.85
N ARG A 94 14.45 -7.08 0.94
CA ARG A 94 13.83 -7.85 -0.15
C ARG A 94 13.40 -6.95 -1.31
N SER A 95 13.10 -5.67 -1.06
CA SER A 95 12.72 -4.71 -2.11
C SER A 95 13.72 -4.64 -3.28
N LYS A 96 14.98 -5.05 -3.09
CA LYS A 96 15.98 -5.17 -4.17
C LYS A 96 15.59 -6.17 -5.27
N VAL A 97 14.79 -7.20 -4.93
CA VAL A 97 14.42 -8.29 -5.83
C VAL A 97 12.90 -8.51 -5.92
N ASP A 98 12.10 -7.78 -5.14
CA ASP A 98 10.64 -7.89 -5.05
C ASP A 98 9.96 -6.52 -5.09
N GLY A 99 9.23 -6.27 -6.18
CA GLY A 99 8.34 -5.13 -6.32
C GLY A 99 8.10 -4.76 -7.79
N LEU A 100 8.19 -3.49 -8.13
CA LEU A 100 7.92 -3.01 -9.49
C LEU A 100 8.79 -3.72 -10.54
N SER A 101 10.08 -3.93 -10.25
CA SER A 101 11.05 -4.51 -11.17
C SER A 101 10.78 -5.96 -11.56
N ASN A 102 10.00 -6.71 -10.79
CA ASN A 102 9.69 -8.11 -11.04
C ASN A 102 8.18 -8.42 -11.07
N LEU A 103 7.34 -7.39 -11.14
CA LEU A 103 5.89 -7.55 -11.20
C LEU A 103 5.49 -8.31 -12.47
N LYS A 104 4.76 -9.42 -12.30
CA LYS A 104 4.22 -10.22 -13.39
C LYS A 104 2.69 -10.12 -13.38
N TYR A 105 2.14 -9.70 -14.51
CA TYR A 105 0.69 -9.64 -14.72
C TYR A 105 0.38 -9.77 -16.21
N LYS A 106 -0.87 -10.15 -16.52
CA LYS A 106 -1.40 -10.12 -17.89
C LYS A 106 -2.63 -9.22 -17.93
N ARG A 107 -2.62 -8.19 -18.79
CA ARG A 107 -3.82 -7.40 -19.05
C ARG A 107 -4.83 -8.25 -19.83
N LEU A 108 -6.03 -8.41 -19.29
CA LEU A 108 -7.13 -9.16 -19.90
C LEU A 108 -8.07 -8.24 -20.68
N ASP A 109 -8.36 -7.05 -20.14
CA ASP A 109 -9.29 -6.10 -20.74
C ASP A 109 -8.92 -4.64 -20.40
N LEU A 110 -9.36 -3.70 -21.23
CA LEU A 110 -9.22 -2.25 -21.03
C LEU A 110 -10.49 -1.54 -21.50
N GLN A 111 -11.20 -0.92 -20.57
CA GLN A 111 -12.42 -0.17 -20.86
C GLN A 111 -12.27 1.30 -20.47
N MET A 112 -12.54 2.18 -21.43
CA MET A 112 -12.54 3.63 -21.24
C MET A 112 -13.96 4.07 -20.91
N ASN A 113 -14.26 4.32 -19.63
CA ASN A 113 -15.56 4.83 -19.20
C ASN A 113 -15.50 6.36 -19.02
N PRO A 114 -16.64 7.07 -19.03
CA PRO A 114 -16.66 8.53 -18.91
C PRO A 114 -16.00 9.08 -17.63
N LEU A 115 -16.03 8.32 -16.53
CA LEU A 115 -15.54 8.77 -15.21
C LEU A 115 -14.28 8.04 -14.73
N TYR A 116 -13.88 6.94 -15.39
CA TYR A 116 -12.73 6.14 -14.98
C TYR A 116 -12.25 5.22 -16.11
N ILE A 117 -11.00 4.77 -16.02
CA ILE A 117 -10.47 3.71 -16.87
C ILE A 117 -10.47 2.43 -16.05
N HIS A 118 -11.09 1.36 -16.59
CA HIS A 118 -11.06 0.04 -15.98
C HIS A 118 -10.01 -0.82 -16.67
N ILE A 119 -9.02 -1.27 -15.90
CA ILE A 119 -7.95 -2.16 -16.39
C ILE A 119 -8.11 -3.50 -15.67
N LEU A 120 -8.53 -4.53 -16.39
CA LEU A 120 -8.65 -5.88 -15.84
C LEU A 120 -7.34 -6.63 -16.04
N VAL A 121 -6.79 -7.20 -14.97
CA VAL A 121 -5.51 -7.90 -14.99
C VAL A 121 -5.61 -9.27 -14.31
N ASP A 122 -4.91 -10.25 -14.88
CA ASP A 122 -4.58 -11.53 -14.23
C ASP A 122 -3.25 -11.36 -13.50
N ILE A 123 -3.28 -11.57 -12.18
CA ILE A 123 -2.12 -11.56 -11.29
C ILE A 123 -2.01 -12.93 -10.62
N LYS A 124 -0.80 -13.50 -10.62
CA LYS A 124 -0.54 -14.81 -10.02
C LYS A 124 0.49 -14.67 -8.89
N PRO A 125 0.36 -15.44 -7.81
CA PRO A 125 1.44 -15.57 -6.84
C PRO A 125 2.70 -16.08 -7.54
N SER A 126 3.81 -15.39 -7.29
CA SER A 126 5.15 -15.81 -7.74
C SER A 126 5.63 -17.07 -7.05
#